data_AF-A0A921JRP2-F1
#
_entry.id   AF-A0A921JRP2-F1
#
_cell.length_a   1.000
_cell.length_b   1.000
_cell.length_c   1.000
_cell.angle_alpha   90.00
_cell.angle_beta   90.00
_cell.angle_gamma   90.00
#
_symmetry.space_group_name_H-M   'P 1'
#
loop_
_entity.id
_entity.type
_entity.pdbx_description
1 polymer ?
#
loop_
_entity_poly.entity_id
_entity_poly.type
_entity_poly.pdbx_seq_one_letter_code
_entity_poly.pdbx_strand_id
1 'polypeptide(L)'
;MIVPLVSWPIVTLSVILMFISVLITATVLLHKSRGGGMSDLFGGGMSTSMGGASTAERRLDRITIVLGIVWALTVVGLLVLYRIGV
;
A
#
# COMPACT_ATOMS: atom_id res chain seq x y z
N MET A 1 -34.78 -9.95 8.98
CA MET A 1 -34.95 -8.59 8.42
C MET A 1 -33.67 -7.73 8.49
N ILE A 2 -32.66 -8.08 9.29
CA ILE A 2 -31.45 -7.25 9.51
C ILE A 2 -30.43 -7.39 8.35
N VAL A 3 -30.33 -8.59 7.75
CA VAL A 3 -29.44 -8.92 6.63
C VAL A 3 -29.48 -7.90 5.47
N PRO A 4 -30.65 -7.46 4.94
CA PRO A 4 -30.70 -6.49 3.85
C PRO A 4 -30.21 -5.09 4.23
N LEU A 5 -30.07 -4.74 5.52
CA LEU A 5 -29.53 -3.44 5.94
C LEU A 5 -27.99 -3.47 6.02
N VAL A 6 -27.40 -4.60 6.41
CA VAL A 6 -25.94 -4.74 6.56
C VAL A 6 -25.27 -5.04 5.20
N SER A 7 -26.00 -5.60 4.23
CA SER A 7 -25.46 -5.90 2.90
C SER A 7 -25.01 -4.66 2.11
N TRP A 8 -25.68 -3.51 2.27
CA TRP A 8 -25.30 -2.27 1.58
C TRP A 8 -23.90 -1.73 1.98
N PRO A 9 -23.61 -1.49 3.28
CA PRO A 9 -22.30 -1.00 3.70
C PRO A 9 -21.18 -2.00 3.40
N ILE A 10 -21.44 -3.31 3.47
CA ILE A 10 -20.47 -4.35 3.12
C ILE A 10 -20.05 -4.23 1.64
N VAL A 11 -21.01 -4.08 0.72
CA VAL A 11 -20.72 -3.95 -0.71
C VAL A 11 -19.96 -2.66 -0.99
N THR A 12 -20.37 -1.54 -0.41
CA THR A 12 -19.67 -0.25 -0.60
C THR A 12 -18.22 -0.32 -0.11
N LEU A 13 -17.97 -0.85 1.09
CA LEU A 13 -16.63 -1.02 1.64
C LEU A 13 -15.79 -2.00 0.80
N SER A 14 -16.40 -3.08 0.29
CA SER A 14 -15.69 -4.06 -0.55
C SER A 14 -15.23 -3.47 -1.88
N VAL A 15 -16.09 -2.65 -2.52
CA VAL A 15 -15.74 -1.95 -3.76
C VAL A 15 -14.60 -0.96 -3.51
N ILE A 16 -14.68 -0.15 -2.44
CA ILE A 16 -13.63 0.79 -2.05
C ILE A 16 -12.30 0.03 -1.81
N LEU A 17 -12.35 -1.11 -1.13
CA LEU A 17 -11.17 -1.92 -0.84
C LEU A 17 -10.51 -2.45 -2.12
N MET A 18 -11.31 -2.89 -3.09
CA MET A 18 -10.82 -3.34 -4.39
C MET A 18 -10.09 -2.22 -5.13
N PHE A 19 -10.66 -1.00 -5.16
CA PHE A 19 -10.00 0.16 -5.77
C PHE A 19 -8.69 0.53 -5.06
N ILE A 20 -8.68 0.57 -3.73
CA ILE A 20 -7.47 0.90 -2.95
C ILE A 20 -6.38 -0.16 -3.17
N SER A 21 -6.75 -1.45 -3.29
CA SER A 21 -5.80 -2.53 -3.55
C SER A 21 -5.08 -2.36 -4.89
N VAL A 22 -5.83 -2.00 -5.94
CA VAL A 22 -5.27 -1.74 -7.27
C VAL A 22 -4.37 -0.51 -7.24
N LEU A 23 -4.80 0.56 -6.56
CA LEU A 23 -4.03 1.79 -6.44
C LEU A 23 -2.71 1.55 -5.71
N ILE A 24 -2.70 0.80 -4.60
CA ILE A 24 -1.48 0.43 -3.88
C ILE A 24 -0.56 -0.40 -4.77
N THR A 25 -1.08 -1.41 -5.46
CA THR A 25 -0.29 -2.26 -6.35
C THR A 25 0.40 -1.43 -7.45
N ALA A 26 -0.34 -0.52 -8.09
CA ALA A 26 0.22 0.40 -9.07
C ALA A 26 1.29 1.33 -8.46
N THR A 27 1.06 1.85 -7.25
CA THR A 27 2.02 2.73 -6.56
C THR A 27 3.30 1.97 -6.17
N VAL A 28 3.18 0.71 -5.77
CA VAL A 28 4.32 -0.17 -5.47
C VAL A 28 5.11 -0.51 -6.73
N LEU A 29 4.45 -0.78 -7.87
CA LEU A 29 5.15 -1.02 -9.13
C LEU A 29 5.90 0.22 -9.64
N LEU A 30 5.40 1.42 -9.33
CA LEU A 30 6.06 2.68 -9.63
C LEU A 30 7.21 3.01 -8.66
N HIS A 31 7.36 2.26 -7.55
CA HIS A 31 8.60 2.34 -6.77
C HIS A 31 9.73 1.79 -7.61
N LYS A 32 10.54 2.71 -8.15
CA LYS A 32 11.80 2.36 -8.80
C LYS A 32 12.59 1.46 -7.85
N SER A 33 12.81 0.20 -8.25
CA SER A 33 13.70 -0.71 -7.54
C SER A 33 15.11 -0.10 -7.60
N ARG A 34 15.55 0.50 -6.49
CA ARG A 34 16.92 1.01 -6.40
C ARG A 34 17.89 -0.17 -6.40
N GLY A 35 18.79 -0.20 -7.38
CA GLY A 35 20.15 -0.71 -7.19
C GLY A 35 20.30 -2.21 -6.88
N GLY A 36 19.53 -3.09 -7.52
CA GLY A 36 19.79 -4.55 -7.45
C GLY A 36 21.00 -5.02 -8.29
N GLY A 37 21.92 -4.13 -8.66
CA GLY A 37 23.06 -4.46 -9.50
C GLY A 37 24.19 -5.08 -8.68
N MET A 38 24.88 -6.09 -9.24
CA MET A 38 26.01 -6.76 -8.59
C MET A 38 27.07 -5.76 -8.05
N SER A 39 27.23 -4.59 -8.66
CA SER A 39 28.11 -3.50 -8.20
C SER A 39 27.82 -2.99 -6.79
N ASP A 40 26.56 -2.98 -6.34
CA ASP A 40 26.18 -2.55 -4.99
C ASP A 40 26.44 -3.68 -3.96
N LEU A 41 26.47 -4.94 -4.41
CA LEU A 41 26.77 -6.13 -3.59
C LEU A 41 28.27 -6.44 -3.49
N PHE A 42 29.08 -6.05 -4.48
CA PHE A 42 30.52 -6.33 -4.56
C PHE A 42 31.44 -5.17 -4.15
N GLY A 43 30.93 -4.18 -3.42
CA GLY A 43 31.76 -3.11 -2.87
C GLY A 43 31.88 -1.90 -3.79
N GLY A 44 30.74 -1.28 -4.09
CA GLY A 44 30.65 0.00 -4.81
C GLY A 44 31.44 1.13 -4.14
N GLY A 45 32.73 1.18 -4.44
CA GLY A 45 33.57 2.37 -4.48
C GLY A 45 33.83 3.06 -3.15
N MET A 46 35.04 2.88 -2.63
CA MET A 46 35.68 3.83 -1.73
C MET A 46 35.60 5.25 -2.34
N SER A 47 34.88 6.14 -1.66
CA SER A 47 34.63 7.56 -1.99
C SER A 47 33.44 7.85 -2.91
N THR A 48 32.70 8.90 -2.53
CA THR A 48 31.75 9.74 -3.30
C THR A 48 30.25 9.45 -3.15
N SER A 49 29.59 10.44 -2.53
CA SER A 49 28.16 10.76 -2.54
C SER A 49 27.23 9.66 -2.03
N MET A 50 26.60 9.82 -0.86
CA MET A 50 25.40 10.67 -0.75
C MET A 50 24.49 10.56 -1.99
N GLY A 51 24.26 9.35 -2.49
CA GLY A 51 23.16 9.05 -3.41
C GLY A 51 21.84 9.18 -2.65
N GLY A 52 21.52 10.41 -2.22
CA GLY A 52 20.28 10.73 -1.55
C GLY A 52 19.13 10.27 -2.45
N ALA A 53 18.26 9.42 -1.92
CA ALA A 53 16.95 9.22 -2.52
C ALA A 53 16.39 10.59 -2.88
N SER A 54 16.11 10.75 -4.18
CA SER A 54 15.48 11.95 -4.69
C SER A 54 14.32 12.27 -3.75
N THR A 55 14.16 13.53 -3.37
CA THR A 55 13.07 13.93 -2.46
C THR A 55 11.70 13.44 -2.97
N ALA A 56 11.57 13.20 -4.29
CA ALA A 56 10.43 12.54 -4.90
C ALA A 56 10.26 11.06 -4.48
N GLU A 57 11.33 10.28 -4.42
CA GLU A 57 11.32 8.86 -3.99
C GLU A 57 10.87 8.73 -2.53
N ARG A 58 11.41 9.56 -1.63
CA ARG A 58 11.03 9.55 -0.20
C ARG A 58 9.58 9.97 0.03
N ARG A 59 9.03 10.80 -0.85
CA ARG A 59 7.62 11.24 -0.79
C ARG A 59 6.67 10.15 -1.30
N LEU A 60 7.04 9.45 -2.37
CA LEU A 60 6.26 8.32 -2.90
C LEU A 60 6.16 7.17 -1.89
N ASP A 61 7.26 6.84 -1.22
CA ASP A 61 7.29 5.80 -0.18
C ASP A 61 6.36 6.14 0.99
N ARG A 62 6.41 7.39 1.47
CA ARG A 62 5.50 7.86 2.53
C ARG A 62 4.04 7.78 2.11
N ILE A 63 3.72 8.13 0.87
CA ILE A 63 2.34 8.05 0.35
C ILE A 63 1.88 6.59 0.32
N THR A 64 2.71 5.66 -0.16
CA THR A 64 2.37 4.23 -0.20
C THR A 64 2.19 3.63 1.18
N ILE A 65 3.03 4.00 2.16
CA ILE A 65 2.87 3.56 3.54
C ILE A 65 1.53 4.03 4.12
N VAL A 66 1.18 5.31 3.94
CA VAL A 66 -0.12 5.84 4.41
C VAL A 66 -1.28 5.12 3.73
N LEU A 67 -1.19 4.90 2.42
CA LEU A 67 -2.21 4.20 1.64
C LEU A 67 -2.38 2.74 2.13
N GLY A 68 -1.27 2.06 2.43
CA GLY A 68 -1.25 0.69 2.97
C GLY A 68 -1.89 0.59 4.35
N ILE A 69 -1.67 1.58 5.22
CA ILE A 69 -2.33 1.64 6.54
C ILE A 69 -3.85 1.81 6.37
N VAL A 70 -4.28 2.72 5.50
CA VAL A 70 -5.72 2.95 5.22
C VAL A 70 -6.38 1.69 4.66
N TRP A 71 -5.70 0.98 3.75
CA TRP A 71 -6.17 -0.29 3.22
C TRP A 71 -6.33 -1.34 4.31
N ALA A 72 -5.33 -1.51 5.19
CA ALA A 72 -5.40 -2.46 6.30
C ALA A 72 -6.54 -2.14 7.27
N LEU A 73 -6.76 -0.86 7.59
CA LEU A 73 -7.90 -0.42 8.41
C LEU A 73 -9.24 -0.77 7.75
N THR A 74 -9.34 -0.63 6.42
CA THR A 74 -10.55 -0.99 5.66
C THR A 74 -10.80 -2.50 5.66
N VAL A 75 -9.74 -3.32 5.55
CA VAL A 75 -9.82 -4.79 5.69
C VAL A 75 -10.35 -5.17 7.08
N VAL A 76 -9.79 -4.58 8.14
CA VAL A 76 -10.19 -4.86 9.52
C VAL A 76 -11.63 -4.41 9.77
N GLY A 77 -12.04 -3.24 9.25
CA GLY A 77 -13.42 -2.75 9.35
C GLY A 77 -14.42 -3.70 8.68
N LEU A 78 -14.11 -4.21 7.49
CA LEU A 78 -14.92 -5.23 6.82
C LEU A 78 -14.98 -6.53 7.62
N LEU A 79 -13.85 -7.00 8.15
CA LEU A 79 -13.79 -8.22 8.96
C LEU A 79 -14.68 -8.12 10.21
N VAL A 80 -14.64 -6.99 10.90
CA VAL A 80 -15.51 -6.73 12.07
C VAL A 80 -16.98 -6.68 11.64
N LEU A 81 -17.30 -6.02 10.53
CA LEU A 81 -18.68 -5.91 10.04
C LEU A 81 -19.26 -7.28 9.64
N TYR A 82 -18.46 -8.14 8.99
CA TYR A 82 -18.82 -9.52 8.68
C TYR A 82 -19.01 -10.36 9.94
N ARG A 83 -18.18 -10.17 10.98
CA ARG A 83 -18.27 -10.90 12.24
C ARG A 83 -19.47 -10.50 13.12
N ILE A 84 -20.04 -9.30 12.90
CA ILE A 84 -21.23 -8.82 13.60
C ILE A 84 -22.51 -9.16 12.81
N GLY A 85 -22.42 -9.22 11.47
CA GLY A 85 -23.55 -9.48 10.58
C GLY A 85 -23.87 -10.96 10.31
N VAL A 86 -22.98 -11.89 10.69
CA VAL A 86 -23.15 -13.35 10.66
C VAL A 86 -23.34 -13.86 12.08
#